data_AF-A0A2K4I0I6-F1
#
_entry.id   AF-A0A2K4I0I6-F1
#
_cell.length_a   1.000
_cell.length_b   1.000
_cell.length_c   1.000
_cell.angle_alpha   90.00
_cell.angle_beta   90.00
_cell.angle_gamma   90.00
#
_symmetry.space_group_name_H-M   'P 1'
#
loop_
_entity.id
_entity.type
_entity.pdbx_description
1 polymer ?
#
loop_
_entity_poly.entity_id
_entity_poly.type
_entity_poly.pdbx_seq_one_letter_code
_entity_poly.pdbx_strand_id
1 'polypeptide(L)' 'MHTYLLKYQFNGEPREHSLELKQPRLADHEAAMHLLELHYGDAENSLLMPTADSTPPEILAQAENRGITQIRVEG' A
#
# COMPACT_ATOMS: atom_id res chain seq x y z
N MET A 1 12.78 -15.28 -0.62
CA MET A 1 11.69 -14.45 -0.08
C MET A 1 12.36 -13.23 0.51
N HIS A 2 11.86 -12.05 0.18
CA HIS A 2 12.37 -10.78 0.70
C HIS A 2 11.30 -10.19 1.60
N THR A 3 11.70 -9.87 2.83
CA THR A 3 10.83 -9.21 3.80
C THR A 3 11.08 -7.72 3.71
N TYR A 4 10.06 -6.97 3.37
CA TYR A 4 10.07 -5.52 3.33
C TYR A 4 9.27 -4.98 4.50
N LEU A 5 9.81 -3.97 5.18
CA LEU A 5 9.11 -3.22 6.20
C LEU A 5 8.50 -1.97 5.57
N LEU A 6 7.19 -1.91 5.54
CA LEU A 6 6.40 -0.77 5.07
C LEU A 6 6.11 0.14 6.24
N LYS A 7 6.65 1.36 6.21
CA LYS A 7 6.34 2.42 7.17
C LYS A 7 5.43 3.44 6.52
N TYR A 8 4.32 3.76 7.15
CA TYR A 8 3.33 4.70 6.61
C TYR A 8 2.57 5.39 7.74
N GLN A 9 1.85 6.45 7.43
CA GLN A 9 0.88 7.04 8.33
C GLN A 9 -0.52 6.70 7.85
N PHE A 10 -1.34 6.14 8.72
CA PHE A 10 -2.75 5.85 8.47
C PHE A 10 -3.62 6.81 9.28
N ASN A 11 -4.37 7.69 8.62
CA ASN A 11 -5.17 8.73 9.26
C ASN A 11 -4.37 9.58 10.28
N GLY A 12 -3.08 9.80 9.98
CA GLY A 12 -2.14 10.54 10.85
C GLY A 12 -1.47 9.69 11.94
N GLU A 13 -1.81 8.41 12.07
CA GLU A 13 -1.16 7.49 13.00
C GLU A 13 -0.02 6.74 12.32
N PRO A 14 1.21 6.77 12.86
CA PRO A 14 2.33 5.99 12.31
C PRO A 14 2.05 4.50 12.47
N ARG A 15 2.17 3.76 11.36
CA ARG A 15 1.99 2.31 11.29
C ARG A 15 3.13 1.67 10.52
N GLU A 16 3.38 0.42 10.87
CA GLU A 16 4.42 -0.41 10.28
C GLU A 16 3.78 -1.74 9.88
N HIS A 17 4.12 -2.23 8.69
CA HIS A 17 3.63 -3.51 8.18
C HIS A 17 4.75 -4.29 7.50
N SER A 18 4.96 -5.53 7.91
CA SER A 18 5.94 -6.41 7.31
C SER A 18 5.30 -7.17 6.15
N LEU A 19 5.85 -7.00 4.95
CA LEU A 19 5.37 -7.66 3.74
C LEU A 19 6.43 -8.62 3.21
N GLU A 20 6.06 -9.88 3.01
CA GLU A 20 6.94 -10.89 2.44
C GLU A 20 6.59 -11.12 0.98
N LEU A 21 7.51 -10.76 0.09
CA LEU A 21 7.34 -10.95 -1.35
C LEU A 21 8.42 -11.83 -1.95
N LYS A 22 8.09 -12.44 -3.08
CA LYS A 22 9.05 -13.20 -3.88
C LYS A 22 9.88 -12.31 -4.80
N GLN A 23 9.47 -11.07 -5.02
CA GLN A 23 10.18 -10.11 -5.87
C GLN A 23 11.35 -9.43 -5.14
N PRO A 24 12.44 -9.12 -5.87
CA PRO A 24 13.65 -8.53 -5.29
C PRO A 24 13.58 -7.01 -5.09
N ARG A 25 12.52 -6.35 -5.59
CA ARG A 25 12.27 -4.92 -5.37
C ARG A 25 10.77 -4.68 -5.27
N LEU A 26 10.39 -3.81 -4.34
CA LEU A 26 9.02 -3.33 -4.16
C LEU A 26 9.00 -1.83 -4.41
N ALA A 27 8.22 -1.38 -5.39
CA ALA A 27 8.04 0.04 -5.65
C ALA A 27 7.02 0.66 -4.69
N ASP A 28 7.09 1.98 -4.48
CA ASP A 28 6.20 2.69 -3.53
C ASP A 28 4.71 2.55 -3.89
N HIS A 29 4.37 2.48 -5.17
CA HIS A 29 2.98 2.29 -5.61
C HIS A 29 2.48 0.86 -5.36
N GLU A 30 3.34 -0.16 -5.48
CA GLU A 30 2.99 -1.54 -5.11
C GLU A 30 2.82 -1.67 -3.59
N ALA A 31 3.70 -1.03 -2.83
CA ALA A 31 3.55 -0.88 -1.39
C ALA A 31 2.21 -0.23 -1.00
N ALA A 32 1.86 0.89 -1.64
CA ALA A 32 0.58 1.56 -1.44
C ALA A 32 -0.62 0.66 -1.79
N MET A 33 -0.52 -0.11 -2.87
CA MET A 33 -1.55 -1.08 -3.26
C MET A 33 -1.75 -2.14 -2.18
N HIS A 34 -0.68 -2.75 -1.68
CA HIS A 34 -0.79 -3.73 -0.60
C HIS A 34 -1.36 -3.15 0.70
N LEU A 35 -1.01 -1.91 1.04
CA LEU A 35 -1.58 -1.23 2.20
C LEU A 35 -3.06 -0.93 1.99
N LEU A 36 -3.47 -0.54 0.78
CA LEU A 36 -4.87 -0.39 0.43
C LEU A 36 -5.60 -1.73 0.56
N GLU A 37 -5.10 -2.81 -0.02
CA GLU A 37 -5.69 -4.15 0.12
C GLU A 37 -5.77 -4.60 1.59
N LEU A 38 -4.74 -4.32 2.40
CA LEU A 38 -4.71 -4.67 3.82
C LEU A 38 -5.83 -3.99 4.63
N HIS A 39 -6.08 -2.71 4.39
CA HIS A 39 -7.07 -1.92 5.15
C HIS A 39 -8.47 -1.90 4.53
N TYR A 40 -8.54 -2.09 3.21
CA TYR A 40 -9.72 -1.83 2.39
C TYR A 40 -10.07 -2.96 1.42
N GLY A 41 -9.31 -4.05 1.39
CA GLY A 41 -9.53 -5.21 0.54
C GLY A 41 -10.56 -6.21 1.08
N ASP A 42 -11.23 -5.90 2.20
CA ASP A 42 -12.37 -6.69 2.66
C ASP A 42 -13.52 -6.63 1.65
N ALA A 43 -14.29 -7.72 1.53
CA ALA A 43 -15.25 -7.96 0.45
C ALA A 43 -16.31 -6.84 0.32
N GLU A 44 -16.60 -6.13 1.41
CA GLU A 44 -17.53 -5.00 1.41
C GLU A 44 -17.00 -3.76 0.66
N ASN A 45 -15.68 -3.65 0.47
CA ASN A 45 -15.03 -2.48 -0.15
C ASN A 45 -14.24 -2.85 -1.44
N SER A 46 -14.42 -4.06 -1.96
CA SER A 46 -13.76 -4.57 -3.17
C SER A 46 -14.01 -3.71 -4.43
N LEU A 47 -15.14 -3.00 -4.49
CA LEU A 47 -15.48 -2.04 -5.57
C LEU A 47 -14.59 -0.79 -5.62
N LEU A 48 -13.80 -0.56 -4.57
CA LEU A 48 -13.01 0.66 -4.39
C LEU A 48 -11.49 0.40 -4.37
N MET A 49 -11.05 -0.82 -4.71
CA MET A 49 -9.64 -1.14 -4.86
C MET A 49 -9.06 -0.53 -6.15
N PRO A 50 -7.78 -0.13 -6.16
CA PRO A 50 -7.13 0.26 -7.39
C PRO A 50 -7.08 -0.95 -8.31
N THR A 51 -7.51 -0.78 -9.56
CA THR A 51 -7.45 -1.84 -10.55
C THR A 51 -6.00 -2.04 -10.99
N ALA A 52 -5.66 -3.22 -11.49
CA ALA A 52 -4.32 -3.49 -12.04
C ALA A 52 -3.93 -2.57 -13.22
N ASP A 53 -4.88 -1.81 -13.77
CA ASP A 53 -4.68 -0.79 -14.82
C ASP A 53 -4.37 0.61 -14.25
N SER A 54 -4.55 0.81 -12.94
CA SER A 54 -4.32 2.11 -12.29
C SER A 54 -2.84 2.48 -12.35
N THR A 55 -2.56 3.70 -12.78
CA THR A 55 -1.18 4.16 -12.90
C THR A 55 -0.53 4.37 -11.52
N PRO A 56 0.81 4.29 -11.40
CA PRO A 56 1.51 4.53 -10.13
C PRO A 56 1.08 5.80 -9.38
N PRO A 57 0.93 6.98 -10.02
CA PRO A 57 0.46 8.18 -9.32
C PRO A 57 -0.99 8.09 -8.87
N GLU A 58 -1.87 7.38 -9.59
CA GLU A 58 -3.27 7.20 -9.18
C GLU A 58 -3.39 6.31 -7.94
N ILE A 59 -2.59 5.25 -7.87
CA ILE A 59 -2.56 4.35 -6.70
C ILE A 59 -2.11 5.13 -5.46
N LEU A 60 -1.06 5.95 -5.60
CA LEU A 60 -0.58 6.80 -4.50
C LEU A 60 -1.63 7.84 -4.09
N ALA A 61 -2.23 8.54 -5.05
CA ALA A 61 -3.28 9.51 -4.77
C ALA A 61 -4.50 8.87 -4.08
N GLN A 62 -4.84 7.64 -4.45
CA GLN A 62 -5.91 6.90 -3.81
C GLN A 62 -5.55 6.50 -2.38
N ALA A 63 -4.32 6.02 -2.15
CA ALA A 63 -3.79 5.75 -0.81
C ALA A 63 -3.89 7.00 0.09
N GLU A 64 -3.48 8.16 -0.43
CA GLU A 64 -3.56 9.43 0.29
C GLU A 64 -5.01 9.82 0.62
N ASN A 65 -5.94 9.68 -0.32
CA ASN A 65 -7.37 9.92 -0.09
C ASN A 65 -7.98 8.98 0.96
N ARG A 66 -7.41 7.79 1.13
CA ARG A 66 -7.79 6.80 2.15
C ARG A 66 -7.04 7.00 3.47
N GLY A 67 -6.25 8.06 3.60
CA GLY A 67 -5.49 8.38 4.79
C GLY A 67 -4.18 7.61 4.92
N ILE A 68 -3.77 6.83 3.91
CA ILE A 68 -2.47 6.17 3.85
C ILE A 68 -1.48 7.14 3.18
N THR A 69 -0.58 7.72 3.96
CA THR A 69 0.38 8.74 3.50
C THR A 69 1.78 8.40 3.98
N GLN A 70 2.80 9.13 3.51
CA GLN A 70 4.18 9.00 3.98
C GLN A 70 4.73 7.56 3.88
N ILE A 71 4.36 6.86 2.81
CA ILE A 71 4.75 5.47 2.58
C ILE A 71 6.26 5.41 2.33
N ARG A 72 6.95 4.52 3.04
CA ARG A 72 8.35 4.17 2.84
C ARG A 72 8.53 2.67 2.90
N VAL A 73 9.31 2.15 1.97
CA VAL A 73 9.71 0.76 1.93
C VAL A 73 11.14 0.63 2.43
N GLU A 74 11.37 -0.18 3.45
CA GLU A 74 12.70 -0.56 3.93
C GLU A 74 12.92 -2.07 3.67
N GLY A 75 14.04 -2.44 3.04
CA GLY A 75 14.38 -3.83 2.72
C GLY A 75 15.79 -3.99 2.17
#